data_AF-A0A2D0NCN2-F1
#
_entry.id   AF-A0A2D0NCN2-F1
#
_cell.length_a   1.000
_cell.length_b   1.000
_cell.length_c   1.000
_cell.angle_alpha   90.00
_cell.angle_beta   90.00
_cell.angle_gamma   90.00
#
_symmetry.space_group_name_H-M   'P 1'
#
loop_
_entity.id
_entity.type
_entity.pdbx_description
1 polymer ?
#
loop_
_entity_poly.entity_id
_entity_poly.type
_entity_poly.pdbx_seq_one_letter_code
_entity_poly.pdbx_strand_id
1 'polypeptide(L)'
;MSYLKYINRRLNYLLLFLPVLAFTFLNAGTYETNTDPGIATTITQAKEVDGKWKSSWNGDQWCVEFRVTPTGNSNWQMDECFQASEYDRVPTDGHQATVRITREAGTMQLDGTFGDRKGHGNFVFLPDEAFVKFLEKETTGSIRDKQMVLLFMGNVGREYINYLSQNGYDQPNIEDIVRLGIHNLDYAYLQDFLPAVKAYGIDQIPLDGLVKMKIHHVSSDYIRKLADLGMNDLDVDDLVRGKIHNIQPDYIQAVYDSGLKEIRFEDLIKFGIHHVDPNMIKRMVQAGFTDISAEQMVRVSIHHVDMDLVEAVQEAGLSNISLEDITRMSIHHTSPEFLRSLKALGYSDLTADMIIKASIHNVDVSLIKGLNELGYKSVPMDELVALSIHHVTPQFIRRANEKGYVNLSLDEYKKLKIHNIVN
;
A
#
# COMPACT_ATOMS: atom_id res chain seq x y z
N MET A 1 -26.44 -22.13 21.18
CA MET A 1 -25.88 -20.78 21.40
C MET A 1 -25.06 -20.45 20.16
N SER A 2 -25.63 -20.14 18.99
CA SER A 2 -26.77 -19.27 18.62
C SER A 2 -26.47 -17.77 18.82
N TYR A 3 -26.84 -16.98 17.78
CA TYR A 3 -26.75 -15.52 17.56
C TYR A 3 -25.48 -15.07 16.82
N LEU A 4 -25.40 -14.92 15.48
CA LEU A 4 -26.30 -14.34 14.46
C LEU A 4 -26.71 -12.87 14.71
N LYS A 5 -26.12 -12.00 13.87
CA LYS A 5 -26.77 -11.00 12.98
C LYS A 5 -27.45 -9.73 13.54
N TYR A 6 -27.14 -8.60 12.85
CA TYR A 6 -27.87 -7.33 12.68
C TYR A 6 -27.92 -6.36 13.89
N ILE A 7 -27.56 -5.07 13.74
CA ILE A 7 -28.34 -3.93 13.20
C ILE A 7 -27.32 -2.85 12.71
N ASN A 8 -27.19 -2.48 11.44
CA ASN A 8 -28.01 -1.69 10.49
C ASN A 8 -27.94 -0.14 10.64
N ARG A 9 -27.29 0.46 9.62
CA ARG A 9 -27.51 1.76 8.93
C ARG A 9 -28.24 2.91 9.64
N ARG A 10 -27.59 4.09 9.64
CA ARG A 10 -27.94 5.31 8.87
C ARG A 10 -27.28 6.54 9.50
N LEU A 11 -26.39 7.24 8.79
CA LEU A 11 -26.37 8.71 8.78
C LEU A 11 -25.61 9.24 7.56
N ASN A 12 -26.43 9.79 6.65
CA ASN A 12 -26.24 10.69 5.52
C ASN A 12 -24.84 11.27 5.21
N TYR A 13 -24.45 11.06 3.95
CA TYR A 13 -24.02 12.06 2.96
C TYR A 13 -23.96 13.53 3.44
N LEU A 14 -22.74 14.02 3.69
CA LEU A 14 -22.26 15.36 3.31
C LEU A 14 -20.77 15.48 3.68
N LEU A 15 -19.85 15.01 2.83
CA LEU A 15 -18.41 15.36 2.89
C LEU A 15 -17.83 15.14 1.48
N LEU A 16 -18.24 16.01 0.55
CA LEU A 16 -17.53 16.22 -0.71
C LEU A 16 -16.35 17.16 -0.43
N PHE A 17 -15.18 16.83 -0.98
CA PHE A 17 -13.90 17.53 -0.85
C PHE A 17 -13.22 17.46 0.53
N LEU A 18 -12.61 16.31 0.82
CA LEU A 18 -11.36 16.27 1.56
C LEU A 18 -10.31 15.61 0.67
N PRO A 19 -9.15 16.24 0.42
CA PRO A 19 -8.03 15.52 -0.15
C PRO A 19 -7.62 14.48 0.90
N VAL A 20 -7.81 13.19 0.59
CA VAL A 20 -6.99 12.14 1.23
C VAL A 20 -5.60 12.26 0.61
N LEU A 21 -4.92 13.34 0.99
CA LEU A 21 -3.63 13.77 0.46
C LEU A 21 -2.87 14.40 1.63
N ALA A 22 -2.74 13.65 2.73
CA ALA A 22 -1.82 13.95 3.83
C ALA A 22 -1.89 12.87 4.94
N PHE A 23 -1.79 11.56 4.64
CA PHE A 23 -1.64 10.57 5.72
C PHE A 23 -0.88 9.30 5.32
N THR A 24 0.20 9.44 4.54
CA THR A 24 1.32 8.47 4.53
C THR A 24 2.70 9.15 4.44
N PHE A 25 2.77 10.47 4.62
CA PHE A 25 4.04 11.20 4.79
C PHE A 25 4.36 11.54 6.26
N LEU A 26 3.57 11.07 7.22
CA LEU A 26 3.92 11.12 8.65
C LEU A 26 4.40 9.73 9.08
N ASN A 27 5.71 9.62 9.28
CA ASN A 27 6.51 8.47 9.78
C ASN A 27 7.58 7.93 8.80
N ALA A 28 8.02 8.73 7.82
CA ALA A 28 9.47 8.92 7.76
C ALA A 28 9.80 9.74 9.00
N GLY A 29 9.94 9.07 10.15
CA GLY A 29 10.44 9.72 11.35
C GLY A 29 11.72 10.38 10.91
N THR A 30 11.78 11.70 11.02
CA THR A 30 13.04 12.34 11.35
C THR A 30 13.51 11.55 12.57
N TYR A 31 14.44 10.61 12.35
CA TYR A 31 15.27 10.13 13.43
C TYR A 31 16.02 11.38 13.85
N GLU A 32 15.41 12.16 14.74
CA GLU A 32 16.13 13.07 15.59
C GLU A 32 17.18 12.18 16.25
N THR A 33 18.38 12.22 15.69
CA THR A 33 19.57 11.88 16.42
C THR A 33 19.49 12.73 17.67
N ASN A 34 19.13 12.11 18.78
CA ASN A 34 19.31 12.69 20.09
C ASN A 34 20.83 12.85 20.25
N THR A 35 21.38 13.91 19.64
CA THR A 35 22.74 14.36 19.86
C THR A 35 22.69 14.98 21.24
N ASP A 36 22.92 14.15 22.25
CA ASP A 36 23.31 14.64 23.56
C ASP A 36 24.54 15.56 23.33
N PRO A 37 24.45 16.88 23.61
CA PRO A 37 25.56 17.81 23.39
C PRO A 37 26.69 17.61 24.41
N GLY A 38 26.52 16.69 25.36
CA GLY A 38 27.50 16.36 26.38
C GLY A 38 28.56 15.39 25.87
N ILE A 39 29.79 15.89 25.77
CA ILE A 39 31.06 15.14 25.65
C ILE A 39 31.47 14.83 24.20
N ALA A 40 31.79 15.89 23.45
CA ALA A 40 32.83 15.80 22.43
C ALA A 40 34.18 15.56 23.13
N THR A 41 34.51 14.30 23.41
CA THR A 41 35.90 13.90 23.59
C THR A 41 36.22 12.97 22.43
N THR A 42 37.08 13.44 21.53
CA THR A 42 37.73 12.60 20.53
C THR A 42 38.32 11.40 21.26
N ILE A 43 37.83 10.20 20.94
CA ILE A 43 38.31 8.97 21.56
C ILE A 43 39.70 8.69 20.98
N THR A 44 40.73 8.67 21.81
CA THR A 44 42.09 8.26 21.41
C THR A 44 42.23 6.74 21.24
N GLN A 45 41.24 5.96 21.68
CA GLN A 45 41.19 4.49 21.58
C GLN A 45 39.76 3.95 21.83
N ALA A 46 39.16 3.24 20.87
CA ALA A 46 37.84 2.60 21.04
C ALA A 46 37.88 1.61 22.21
N LYS A 47 36.92 1.73 23.15
CA LYS A 47 36.87 0.89 24.36
C LYS A 47 36.11 -0.41 24.11
N GLU A 48 36.41 -1.40 24.94
CA GLU A 48 35.71 -2.69 24.95
C GLU A 48 34.22 -2.48 25.31
N VAL A 49 33.34 -3.29 24.69
CA VAL A 49 31.90 -3.32 25.00
C VAL A 49 31.54 -4.71 25.51
N ASP A 50 31.01 -4.81 26.73
CA ASP A 50 30.68 -6.09 27.36
C ASP A 50 29.18 -6.26 27.61
N GLY A 51 28.77 -7.49 27.90
CA GLY A 51 27.40 -7.80 28.28
C GLY A 51 27.10 -9.28 28.44
N LYS A 52 25.82 -9.63 28.36
CA LYS A 52 25.30 -11.01 28.39
C LYS A 52 24.92 -11.46 26.99
N TRP A 53 25.04 -12.75 26.72
CA TRP A 53 24.50 -13.33 25.49
C TRP A 53 23.73 -14.62 25.76
N LYS A 54 22.82 -14.95 24.85
CA LYS A 54 22.14 -16.25 24.74
C LYS A 54 22.11 -16.66 23.28
N SER A 55 22.18 -17.95 22.99
CA SER A 55 22.09 -18.43 21.61
C SER A 55 21.25 -19.68 21.47
N SER A 56 20.80 -19.91 20.24
CA SER A 56 20.17 -21.15 19.81
C SER A 56 20.53 -21.48 18.38
N TRP A 57 20.74 -22.76 18.09
CA TRP A 57 20.93 -23.27 16.73
C TRP A 57 19.57 -23.45 16.04
N ASN A 58 19.40 -22.83 14.87
CA ASN A 58 18.14 -22.91 14.10
C ASN A 58 18.10 -24.08 13.10
N GLY A 59 19.22 -24.81 12.92
CA GLY A 59 19.37 -25.84 11.89
C GLY A 59 20.57 -25.59 10.97
N ASP A 60 20.92 -24.32 10.78
CA ASP A 60 21.96 -23.84 9.85
C ASP A 60 22.91 -22.80 10.49
N GLN A 61 22.39 -21.97 11.40
CA GLN A 61 23.11 -20.88 12.03
C GLN A 61 22.92 -20.87 13.56
N TRP A 62 23.88 -20.27 14.26
CA TRP A 62 23.72 -19.88 15.65
C TRP A 62 23.16 -18.47 15.73
N CYS A 63 21.90 -18.34 16.14
CA CYS A 63 21.28 -17.06 16.40
C CYS A 63 21.56 -16.64 17.85
N VAL A 64 22.18 -15.48 18.01
CA VAL A 64 22.69 -14.97 19.29
C VAL A 64 21.98 -13.67 19.64
N GLU A 65 21.34 -13.64 20.81
CA GLU A 65 20.86 -12.42 21.47
C GLU A 65 21.99 -11.87 22.33
N PHE A 66 22.39 -10.62 22.09
CA PHE A 66 23.32 -9.86 22.91
C PHE A 66 22.58 -8.79 23.70
N ARG A 67 22.83 -8.71 25.00
CA ARG A 67 22.38 -7.63 25.88
C ARG A 67 23.61 -6.93 26.44
N VAL A 68 23.83 -5.70 25.98
CA VAL A 68 24.98 -4.89 26.39
C VAL A 68 24.81 -4.43 27.83
N THR A 69 25.90 -4.41 28.59
CA THR A 69 25.92 -3.89 29.96
C THR A 69 25.39 -2.45 29.98
N PRO A 70 24.31 -2.15 30.72
CA PRO A 70 23.71 -0.82 30.75
C PRO A 70 24.68 0.27 31.21
N THR A 71 24.76 1.35 30.45
CA THR A 71 25.38 2.60 30.87
C THR A 71 24.29 3.64 31.08
N GLY A 72 24.06 4.08 32.32
CA GLY A 72 22.92 4.95 32.67
C GLY A 72 21.58 4.27 32.45
N ASN A 73 20.64 4.94 31.77
CA ASN A 73 19.30 4.41 31.48
C ASN A 73 19.23 3.63 30.14
N SER A 74 20.36 3.34 29.49
CA SER A 74 20.36 2.64 28.20
C SER A 74 20.17 1.14 28.38
N ASN A 75 19.20 0.56 27.67
CA ASN A 75 18.99 -0.87 27.56
C ASN A 75 19.17 -1.27 26.09
N TRP A 76 20.40 -1.68 25.73
CA TRP A 76 20.71 -2.02 24.35
C TRP A 76 20.79 -3.54 24.17
N GLN A 77 19.95 -4.04 23.27
CA GLN A 77 19.88 -5.43 22.87
C GLN A 77 19.94 -5.51 21.35
N MET A 78 20.60 -6.55 20.85
CA MET A 78 20.69 -6.86 19.42
C MET A 78 20.70 -8.37 19.24
N ASP A 79 20.32 -8.82 18.05
CA ASP A 79 20.35 -10.22 17.65
C ASP A 79 21.04 -10.37 16.30
N GLU A 80 21.76 -11.47 16.11
CA GLU A 80 22.42 -11.80 14.85
C GLU A 80 22.57 -13.31 14.72
N CYS A 81 22.47 -13.83 13.49
CA CYS A 81 22.66 -15.25 13.21
C CYS A 81 23.99 -15.48 12.47
N PHE A 82 24.92 -16.14 13.13
CA PHE A 82 26.25 -16.42 12.57
C PHE A 82 26.33 -17.84 12.00
N GLN A 83 26.99 -17.95 10.86
CA GLN A 83 27.32 -19.24 10.27
C GLN A 83 28.34 -19.98 11.16
N ALA A 84 28.25 -21.31 11.23
CA ALA A 84 29.16 -22.10 12.06
C ALA A 84 30.64 -21.89 11.68
N SER A 85 30.92 -21.57 10.41
CA SER A 85 32.25 -21.26 9.89
C SER A 85 32.82 -19.91 10.36
N GLU A 86 31.99 -19.00 10.89
CA GLU A 86 32.45 -17.71 11.41
C GLU A 86 33.04 -17.82 12.82
N TYR A 87 32.79 -18.92 13.52
CA TYR A 87 33.37 -19.19 14.82
C TYR A 87 34.78 -19.76 14.67
N ASP A 88 35.72 -19.29 15.49
CA ASP A 88 37.08 -19.85 15.58
C ASP A 88 37.09 -21.35 15.93
N ARG A 89 36.06 -21.79 16.64
CA ARG A 89 35.74 -23.20 16.91
C ARG A 89 34.24 -23.37 17.14
N VAL A 90 33.69 -24.49 16.69
CA VAL A 90 32.29 -24.85 16.98
C VAL A 90 32.18 -25.32 18.44
N PRO A 91 31.28 -24.73 19.26
CA PRO A 91 31.07 -25.19 20.63
C PRO A 91 30.55 -26.63 20.67
N THR A 92 31.14 -27.47 21.53
CA THR A 92 30.68 -28.84 21.79
C THR A 92 29.69 -28.88 22.95
N ASP A 93 28.67 -29.75 22.88
CA ASP A 93 27.62 -29.84 23.89
C ASP A 93 28.15 -30.11 25.32
N GLY A 94 27.56 -29.43 26.31
CA GLY A 94 27.75 -29.66 27.74
C GLY A 94 28.97 -28.99 28.38
N HIS A 95 29.73 -28.18 27.65
CA HIS A 95 31.02 -27.67 28.13
C HIS A 95 31.08 -26.13 28.18
N GLN A 96 31.83 -25.61 29.15
CA GLN A 96 32.21 -24.20 29.19
C GLN A 96 33.28 -23.95 28.12
N ALA A 97 33.07 -22.93 27.29
CA ALA A 97 33.98 -22.57 26.23
C ALA A 97 34.01 -21.05 26.01
N THR A 98 35.16 -20.60 25.55
CA THR A 98 35.34 -19.28 24.93
C THR A 98 35.33 -19.47 23.42
N VAL A 99 34.39 -18.89 22.69
CA VAL A 99 34.43 -18.89 21.21
C VAL A 99 34.51 -17.46 20.70
N ARG A 100 35.10 -17.28 19.53
CA ARG A 100 35.32 -15.96 18.93
C ARG A 100 34.76 -15.90 17.54
N ILE A 101 34.19 -14.75 17.21
CA ILE A 101 33.84 -14.37 15.84
C ILE A 101 34.67 -13.11 15.53
N THR A 102 35.45 -13.15 14.47
CA THR A 102 36.34 -12.06 14.09
C THR A 102 35.92 -11.51 12.73
N ARG A 103 35.67 -10.21 12.67
CA ARG A 103 35.46 -9.42 11.44
C ARG A 103 36.43 -8.24 11.48
N GLU A 104 36.54 -7.47 10.40
CA GLU A 104 37.46 -6.32 10.38
C GLU A 104 37.13 -5.26 11.44
N ALA A 105 35.87 -5.10 11.81
CA ALA A 105 35.45 -4.19 12.86
C ALA A 105 35.97 -4.57 14.27
N GLY A 106 36.28 -5.84 14.49
CA GLY A 106 36.74 -6.32 15.79
C GLY A 106 36.42 -7.80 16.03
N THR A 107 36.65 -8.22 17.27
CA THR A 107 36.40 -9.59 17.71
C THR A 107 35.31 -9.63 18.77
N MET A 108 34.28 -10.42 18.52
CA MET A 108 33.26 -10.79 19.50
C MET A 108 33.71 -12.05 20.24
N GLN A 109 34.10 -11.91 21.51
CA GLN A 109 34.44 -13.04 22.38
C GLN A 109 33.23 -13.44 23.21
N LEU A 110 32.81 -14.71 23.10
CA LEU A 110 31.70 -15.30 23.84
C LEU A 110 32.23 -16.28 24.87
N ASP A 111 32.13 -15.93 26.15
CA ASP A 111 32.49 -16.77 27.29
C ASP A 111 31.23 -17.37 27.92
N GLY A 112 31.03 -18.68 27.82
CA GLY A 112 29.81 -19.28 28.35
C GLY A 112 29.73 -20.79 28.24
N THR A 113 28.53 -21.31 28.47
CA THR A 113 28.23 -22.74 28.37
C THR A 113 27.39 -22.99 27.13
N PHE A 114 27.73 -24.04 26.39
CA PHE A 114 26.99 -24.51 25.23
C PHE A 114 26.48 -25.93 25.50
N GLY A 115 25.24 -26.23 25.11
CA GLY A 115 24.63 -27.55 25.29
C GLY A 115 23.20 -27.58 24.77
N ASP A 116 22.77 -28.75 24.29
CA ASP A 116 21.44 -28.97 23.72
C ASP A 116 21.09 -27.95 22.64
N ARG A 117 22.03 -27.64 21.75
CA ARG A 117 21.87 -26.64 20.67
C ARG A 117 21.52 -25.23 21.17
N LYS A 118 21.89 -24.91 22.41
CA LYS A 118 21.73 -23.59 23.03
C LYS A 118 23.03 -23.16 23.67
N GLY A 119 23.15 -21.86 23.94
CA GLY A 119 24.26 -21.32 24.71
C GLY A 119 23.85 -20.11 25.52
N HIS A 120 24.63 -19.79 26.56
CA HIS A 120 24.51 -18.53 27.28
C HIS A 120 25.81 -18.16 27.99
N GLY A 121 26.01 -16.87 28.24
CA GLY A 121 27.22 -16.41 28.91
C GLY A 121 27.39 -14.90 28.96
N ASN A 122 28.65 -14.48 29.07
CA ASN A 122 29.09 -13.10 28.93
C ASN A 122 29.79 -12.93 27.59
N PHE A 123 29.69 -11.74 27.00
CA PHE A 123 30.50 -11.39 25.84
C PHE A 123 31.36 -10.17 26.14
N VAL A 124 32.47 -10.07 25.42
CA VAL A 124 33.27 -8.86 25.29
C VAL A 124 33.53 -8.64 23.81
N PHE A 125 33.26 -7.43 23.33
CA PHE A 125 33.63 -6.98 22.01
C PHE A 125 34.91 -6.15 22.09
N LEU A 126 35.90 -6.55 21.31
CA LEU A 126 37.22 -5.92 21.20
C LEU A 126 37.34 -5.25 19.82
N PRO A 127 37.28 -3.90 19.73
CA PRO A 127 37.46 -3.19 18.46
C PRO A 127 38.85 -3.43 17.86
N ASP A 128 38.95 -3.54 16.54
CA ASP A 128 40.25 -3.61 15.86
C ASP A 128 40.85 -2.20 15.67
N GLU A 129 41.99 -1.94 16.30
CA GLU A 129 42.63 -0.61 16.25
C GLU A 129 43.07 -0.19 14.84
N ALA A 130 43.48 -1.14 14.00
CA ALA A 130 43.92 -0.85 12.64
C ALA A 130 42.75 -0.51 11.72
N PHE A 131 41.56 -1.06 12.00
CA PHE A 131 40.32 -0.70 11.33
C PHE A 131 39.77 0.63 11.83
N VAL A 132 39.83 0.93 13.13
CA VAL A 132 39.48 2.26 13.66
C VAL A 132 40.30 3.36 12.99
N LYS A 133 41.64 3.22 12.94
CA LYS A 133 42.53 4.18 12.25
C LYS A 133 42.22 4.33 10.77
N PHE A 134 41.78 3.26 10.13
CA PHE A 134 41.34 3.30 8.73
C PHE A 134 40.05 4.09 8.60
N LEU A 135 39.04 3.84 9.43
CA LEU A 135 37.78 4.59 9.43
C LEU A 135 38.02 6.08 9.71
N GLU A 136 38.89 6.44 10.66
CA GLU A 136 39.24 7.85 10.94
C GLU A 136 39.85 8.57 9.74
N LYS A 137 40.51 7.83 8.84
CA LYS A 137 41.11 8.36 7.61
C LYS A 137 40.12 8.42 6.45
N GLU A 138 39.29 7.40 6.32
CA GLU A 138 38.42 7.19 5.15
C GLU A 138 36.97 7.66 5.36
N THR A 139 36.60 8.12 6.55
CA THR A 139 35.24 8.60 6.88
C THR A 139 35.28 9.95 7.59
N THR A 140 34.13 10.62 7.65
CA THR A 140 33.94 11.82 8.48
C THR A 140 33.13 11.50 9.73
N GLY A 141 33.22 12.36 10.75
CA GLY A 141 32.56 12.20 12.04
C GLY A 141 33.42 11.46 13.08
N SER A 142 32.84 11.18 14.24
CA SER A 142 33.54 10.57 15.37
C SER A 142 33.03 9.16 15.61
N ILE A 143 33.95 8.17 15.58
CA ILE A 143 33.64 6.77 15.86
C ILE A 143 33.45 6.59 17.37
N ARG A 144 32.35 5.95 17.77
CA ARG A 144 32.04 5.57 19.15
C ARG A 144 32.08 4.06 19.33
N ASP A 145 32.36 3.59 20.55
CA ASP A 145 32.53 2.17 20.87
C ASP A 145 31.33 1.30 20.42
N LYS A 146 30.10 1.77 20.67
CA LYS A 146 28.87 1.06 20.25
C LYS A 146 28.69 1.03 18.73
N GLN A 147 29.22 2.01 18.00
CA GLN A 147 29.19 1.99 16.52
C GLN A 147 30.09 0.90 15.97
N MET A 148 31.24 0.60 16.59
CA MET A 148 32.10 -0.51 16.16
C MET A 148 31.40 -1.86 16.26
N VAL A 149 30.59 -2.06 17.30
CA VAL A 149 29.74 -3.26 17.42
C VAL A 149 28.68 -3.30 16.31
N LEU A 150 28.05 -2.17 15.97
CA LEU A 150 27.06 -2.12 14.87
C LEU A 150 27.68 -2.38 13.49
N LEU A 151 28.88 -1.85 13.25
CA LEU A 151 29.67 -2.14 12.05
C LEU A 151 30.08 -3.62 11.98
N PHE A 152 30.42 -4.21 13.14
CA PHE A 152 30.66 -5.63 13.24
C PHE A 152 29.43 -6.44 12.84
N MET A 153 28.24 -6.11 13.37
CA MET A 153 27.00 -6.83 13.03
C MET A 153 26.66 -6.70 11.54
N GLY A 154 26.75 -5.49 10.98
CA GLY A 154 26.54 -5.25 9.55
C GLY A 154 27.66 -5.75 8.62
N ASN A 155 28.68 -6.43 9.15
CA ASN A 155 29.85 -6.92 8.42
C ASN A 155 30.53 -5.83 7.55
N VAL A 156 30.67 -4.62 8.10
CA VAL A 156 31.29 -3.49 7.41
C VAL A 156 32.81 -3.59 7.54
N GLY A 157 33.49 -3.68 6.39
CA GLY A 157 34.95 -3.77 6.28
C GLY A 157 35.57 -2.74 5.34
N ARG A 158 36.88 -2.83 5.09
CA ARG A 158 37.64 -1.92 4.22
C ARG A 158 37.16 -1.99 2.78
N GLU A 159 36.88 -3.20 2.28
CA GLU A 159 36.33 -3.37 0.93
C GLU A 159 34.99 -2.65 0.75
N TYR A 160 34.13 -2.71 1.77
CA TYR A 160 32.86 -2.01 1.80
C TYR A 160 33.04 -0.48 1.67
N ILE A 161 33.90 0.10 2.51
CA ILE A 161 34.17 1.56 2.51
C ILE A 161 34.83 1.99 1.20
N ASN A 162 35.82 1.23 0.73
CA ASN A 162 36.50 1.51 -0.53
C ASN A 162 35.52 1.46 -1.72
N TYR A 163 34.59 0.50 -1.71
CA TYR A 163 33.58 0.39 -2.75
C TYR A 163 32.62 1.57 -2.75
N LEU A 164 32.21 2.08 -1.59
CA LEU A 164 31.43 3.31 -1.51
C LEU A 164 32.19 4.51 -2.09
N SER A 165 33.47 4.70 -1.74
CA SER A 165 34.28 5.78 -2.33
C SER A 165 34.43 5.63 -3.85
N GLN A 166 34.65 4.41 -4.36
CA GLN A 166 34.69 4.14 -5.81
C GLN A 166 33.37 4.44 -6.54
N ASN A 167 32.25 4.49 -5.80
CA ASN A 167 30.92 4.85 -6.32
C ASN A 167 30.51 6.28 -5.94
N GLY A 168 31.49 7.15 -5.65
CA GLY A 168 31.28 8.60 -5.49
C GLY A 168 30.92 9.05 -4.09
N TYR A 169 30.90 8.15 -3.10
CA TYR A 169 30.71 8.50 -1.69
C TYR A 169 32.08 8.78 -1.05
N ASP A 170 32.68 9.92 -1.39
CA ASP A 170 33.98 10.31 -0.85
C ASP A 170 33.87 10.69 0.64
N GLN A 171 34.66 10.03 1.49
CA GLN A 171 34.68 10.20 2.94
C GLN A 171 33.28 10.25 3.59
N PRO A 172 32.48 9.17 3.45
CA PRO A 172 31.10 9.16 3.94
C PRO A 172 31.07 9.38 5.45
N ASN A 173 29.98 9.96 5.95
CA ASN A 173 29.80 10.13 7.40
C ASN A 173 29.66 8.75 8.06
N ILE A 174 30.40 8.53 9.15
CA ILE A 174 30.37 7.26 9.88
C ILE A 174 28.97 6.89 10.38
N GLU A 175 28.13 7.88 10.73
CA GLU A 175 26.75 7.64 11.16
C GLU A 175 25.89 7.07 10.03
N ASP A 176 26.11 7.50 8.78
CA ASP A 176 25.41 6.96 7.62
C ASP A 176 25.88 5.54 7.29
N ILE A 177 27.19 5.26 7.39
CA ILE A 177 27.74 3.90 7.24
C ILE A 177 27.12 2.94 8.26
N VAL A 178 27.05 3.36 9.52
CA VAL A 178 26.38 2.58 10.57
C VAL A 178 24.91 2.36 10.22
N ARG A 179 24.21 3.38 9.71
CA ARG A 179 22.81 3.25 9.27
C ARG A 179 22.65 2.24 8.14
N LEU A 180 23.54 2.25 7.14
CA LEU A 180 23.53 1.24 6.06
C LEU A 180 23.66 -0.18 6.60
N GLY A 181 24.62 -0.39 7.51
CA GLY A 181 24.84 -1.68 8.17
C GLY A 181 23.62 -2.16 8.95
N ILE A 182 22.99 -1.28 9.74
CA ILE A 182 21.78 -1.61 10.52
C ILE A 182 20.60 -2.05 9.62
N HIS A 183 20.51 -1.50 8.41
CA HIS A 183 19.45 -1.84 7.47
C HIS A 183 19.84 -2.97 6.49
N ASN A 184 20.91 -3.70 6.78
CA ASN A 184 21.39 -4.84 5.97
C ASN A 184 21.65 -4.45 4.50
N LEU A 185 22.25 -3.27 4.29
CA LEU A 185 22.88 -2.90 3.02
C LEU A 185 24.34 -3.34 3.07
N ASP A 186 24.57 -4.66 3.06
CA ASP A 186 25.90 -5.27 3.08
C ASP A 186 26.67 -5.06 1.76
N TYR A 187 27.92 -5.52 1.72
CA TYR A 187 28.78 -5.35 0.55
C TYR A 187 28.19 -5.97 -0.71
N ALA A 188 27.66 -7.19 -0.62
CA ALA A 188 27.07 -7.91 -1.75
C ALA A 188 25.82 -7.19 -2.29
N TYR A 189 24.98 -6.67 -1.39
CA TYR A 189 23.82 -5.85 -1.75
C TYR A 189 24.24 -4.61 -2.53
N LEU A 190 25.25 -3.86 -2.06
CA LEU A 190 25.72 -2.65 -2.75
C LEU A 190 26.35 -2.97 -4.12
N GLN A 191 27.01 -4.12 -4.25
CA GLN A 191 27.58 -4.61 -5.52
C GLN A 191 26.51 -4.93 -6.57
N ASP A 192 25.34 -5.42 -6.15
CA ASP A 192 24.21 -5.66 -7.04
C ASP A 192 23.41 -4.37 -7.32
N PHE A 193 23.16 -3.56 -6.29
CA PHE A 193 22.20 -2.47 -6.34
C PHE A 193 22.72 -1.21 -7.04
N LEU A 194 23.92 -0.73 -6.70
CA LEU A 194 24.45 0.53 -7.26
C LEU A 194 24.63 0.47 -8.79
N PRO A 195 25.15 -0.62 -9.39
CA PRO A 195 25.24 -0.73 -10.84
C PRO A 195 23.86 -0.71 -11.54
N ALA A 196 22.84 -1.33 -10.93
CA ALA A 196 21.49 -1.32 -11.48
C ALA A 196 20.88 0.09 -11.49
N VAL A 197 21.05 0.84 -10.41
CA VAL A 197 20.64 2.25 -10.30
C VAL A 197 21.36 3.12 -11.34
N LYS A 198 22.67 2.94 -11.50
CA LYS A 198 23.46 3.68 -12.50
C LYS A 198 23.06 3.35 -13.93
N ALA A 199 22.81 2.07 -14.22
CA ALA A 199 22.33 1.61 -15.53
C ALA A 199 20.94 2.15 -15.87
N TYR A 200 20.11 2.40 -14.86
CA TYR A 200 18.82 3.06 -14.99
C TYR A 200 18.93 4.56 -15.31
N GLY A 201 20.09 5.17 -15.08
CA GLY A 201 20.34 6.60 -15.36
C GLY A 201 20.37 7.49 -14.13
N ILE A 202 20.38 6.93 -12.92
CA ILE A 202 20.55 7.70 -11.68
C ILE A 202 22.03 7.65 -11.30
N ASP A 203 22.73 8.78 -11.45
CA ASP A 203 24.19 8.86 -11.27
C ASP A 203 24.63 8.58 -9.83
N GLN A 204 23.90 9.13 -8.85
CA GLN A 204 24.18 8.94 -7.43
C GLN A 204 22.92 9.14 -6.58
N ILE A 205 22.75 8.29 -5.56
CA ILE A 205 21.68 8.41 -4.56
C ILE A 205 22.31 8.77 -3.21
N PRO A 206 21.80 9.77 -2.46
CA PRO A 206 22.20 9.99 -1.07
C PRO A 206 22.13 8.70 -0.22
N LEU A 207 23.03 8.52 0.76
CA LEU A 207 23.10 7.27 1.54
C LEU A 207 21.79 6.98 2.30
N ASP A 208 21.10 8.00 2.79
CA ASP A 208 19.76 7.88 3.37
C ASP A 208 18.71 7.46 2.34
N GLY A 209 18.86 7.86 1.08
CA GLY A 209 18.07 7.38 -0.04
C GLY A 209 18.24 5.88 -0.31
N LEU A 210 19.46 5.34 -0.18
CA LEU A 210 19.70 3.89 -0.28
C LEU A 210 18.96 3.13 0.83
N VAL A 211 19.00 3.66 2.05
CA VAL A 211 18.26 3.11 3.20
C VAL A 211 16.76 3.14 2.93
N LYS A 212 16.23 4.27 2.45
CA LYS A 212 14.81 4.43 2.09
C LYS A 212 14.38 3.39 1.05
N MET A 213 15.17 3.22 -0.01
CA MET A 213 14.90 2.21 -1.05
C MET A 213 14.90 0.78 -0.49
N LYS A 214 15.87 0.43 0.38
CA LYS A 214 15.94 -0.88 1.03
C LYS A 214 14.71 -1.15 1.90
N ILE A 215 14.32 -0.20 2.75
CA ILE A 215 13.17 -0.31 3.67
C ILE A 215 11.86 -0.50 2.87
N HIS A 216 11.72 0.18 1.74
CA HIS A 216 10.55 0.04 0.86
C HIS A 216 10.70 -1.06 -0.20
N HIS A 217 11.70 -1.94 -0.05
CA HIS A 217 11.90 -3.11 -0.92
C HIS A 217 12.04 -2.77 -2.41
N VAL A 218 12.65 -1.64 -2.74
CA VAL A 218 13.10 -1.34 -4.10
C VAL A 218 14.35 -2.18 -4.37
N SER A 219 14.29 -3.10 -5.33
CA SER A 219 15.39 -4.02 -5.67
C SER A 219 15.99 -3.71 -7.05
N SER A 220 17.20 -4.22 -7.31
CA SER A 220 17.83 -4.15 -8.63
C SER A 220 16.96 -4.80 -9.72
N ASP A 221 16.28 -5.91 -9.41
CA ASP A 221 15.34 -6.59 -10.31
C ASP A 221 14.12 -5.72 -10.64
N TYR A 222 13.57 -5.02 -9.64
CA TYR A 222 12.45 -4.09 -9.85
C TYR A 222 12.86 -2.94 -10.77
N ILE A 223 14.02 -2.31 -10.52
CA ILE A 223 14.55 -1.22 -11.33
C ILE A 223 14.77 -1.66 -12.79
N ARG A 224 15.42 -2.82 -13.00
CA ARG A 224 15.66 -3.37 -14.35
C ARG A 224 14.36 -3.64 -15.10
N LYS A 225 13.38 -4.24 -14.45
CA LYS A 225 12.08 -4.54 -15.07
C LYS A 225 11.28 -3.28 -15.41
N LEU A 226 11.40 -2.21 -14.62
CA LEU A 226 10.81 -0.92 -14.98
C LEU A 226 11.47 -0.32 -16.23
N ALA A 227 12.79 -0.39 -16.31
CA ALA A 227 13.52 0.04 -17.51
C ALA A 227 13.13 -0.75 -18.76
N ASP A 228 13.00 -2.09 -18.64
CA ASP A 228 12.55 -2.98 -19.72
C ASP A 228 11.12 -2.65 -20.20
N LEU A 229 10.28 -2.10 -19.32
CA LEU A 229 8.93 -1.60 -19.63
C LEU A 229 8.93 -0.18 -20.21
N GLY A 230 10.10 0.44 -20.38
CA GLY A 230 10.24 1.79 -20.91
C GLY A 230 10.12 2.90 -19.86
N MET A 231 9.94 2.56 -18.58
CA MET A 231 9.94 3.54 -17.48
C MET A 231 11.39 3.85 -17.12
N ASN A 232 12.01 4.82 -17.80
CA ASN A 232 13.43 5.17 -17.64
C ASN A 232 13.66 6.58 -17.09
N ASP A 233 12.59 7.28 -16.69
CA ASP A 233 12.63 8.69 -16.25
C ASP A 233 11.93 8.85 -14.89
N LEU A 234 12.24 7.92 -13.96
CA LEU A 234 11.71 7.97 -12.60
C LEU A 234 12.84 8.35 -11.63
N ASP A 235 12.54 9.25 -10.71
CA ASP A 235 13.47 9.55 -9.63
C ASP A 235 13.37 8.51 -8.49
N VAL A 236 14.21 8.69 -7.46
CA VAL A 236 14.23 7.80 -6.29
C VAL A 236 12.89 7.79 -5.54
N ASP A 237 12.21 8.94 -5.49
CA ASP A 237 10.95 9.07 -4.78
C ASP A 237 9.82 8.35 -5.53
N ASP A 238 9.80 8.43 -6.86
CA ASP A 238 8.90 7.66 -7.71
C ASP A 238 9.08 6.16 -7.53
N LEU A 239 10.32 5.66 -7.57
CA LEU A 239 10.62 4.24 -7.37
C LEU A 239 10.10 3.74 -6.01
N VAL A 240 10.32 4.53 -4.95
CA VAL A 240 9.84 4.22 -3.60
C VAL A 240 8.32 4.28 -3.51
N ARG A 241 7.69 5.34 -4.05
CA ARG A 241 6.22 5.50 -4.06
C ARG A 241 5.54 4.36 -4.83
N GLY A 242 6.12 3.94 -5.95
CA GLY A 242 5.67 2.76 -6.70
C GLY A 242 5.61 1.52 -5.82
N LYS A 243 6.67 1.21 -5.06
CA LYS A 243 6.67 0.07 -4.13
C LYS A 243 5.64 0.22 -3.00
N ILE A 244 5.53 1.41 -2.40
CA ILE A 244 4.55 1.70 -1.33
C ILE A 244 3.12 1.43 -1.80
N HIS A 245 2.81 1.76 -3.05
CA HIS A 245 1.49 1.60 -3.65
C HIS A 245 1.34 0.32 -4.50
N ASN A 246 2.21 -0.67 -4.28
CA ASN A 246 2.18 -1.98 -4.92
C ASN A 246 2.18 -1.93 -6.46
N ILE A 247 2.86 -0.95 -7.04
CA ILE A 247 3.09 -0.89 -8.48
C ILE A 247 4.20 -1.88 -8.80
N GLN A 248 3.84 -2.98 -9.44
CA GLN A 248 4.75 -4.07 -9.82
C GLN A 248 4.86 -4.15 -11.35
N PRO A 249 5.97 -4.66 -11.91
CA PRO A 249 6.15 -4.76 -13.36
C PRO A 249 5.05 -5.55 -14.09
N ASP A 250 4.54 -6.63 -13.48
CA ASP A 250 3.44 -7.43 -14.02
C ASP A 250 2.11 -6.65 -14.03
N TYR A 251 1.86 -5.82 -13.02
CA TYR A 251 0.72 -4.90 -13.00
C TYR A 251 0.80 -3.87 -14.13
N ILE A 252 1.96 -3.24 -14.33
CA ILE A 252 2.18 -2.27 -15.42
C ILE A 252 1.97 -2.94 -16.78
N GLN A 253 2.53 -4.14 -16.99
CA GLN A 253 2.33 -4.90 -18.21
C GLN A 253 0.85 -5.21 -18.45
N ALA A 254 0.10 -5.61 -17.42
CA ALA A 254 -1.33 -5.88 -17.53
C ALA A 254 -2.12 -4.61 -17.93
N VAL A 255 -1.74 -3.42 -17.42
CA VAL A 255 -2.32 -2.13 -17.84
C VAL A 255 -2.02 -1.84 -19.30
N TYR A 256 -0.78 -2.06 -19.78
CA TYR A 256 -0.44 -1.93 -21.20
C TYR A 256 -1.25 -2.88 -22.10
N ASP A 257 -1.39 -4.14 -21.67
CA ASP A 257 -2.13 -5.18 -22.39
C ASP A 257 -3.65 -4.91 -22.42
N SER A 258 -4.15 -4.10 -21.46
CA SER A 258 -5.54 -3.63 -21.43
C SER A 258 -5.84 -2.52 -22.44
N GLY A 259 -4.81 -1.91 -23.04
CA GLY A 259 -4.91 -0.87 -24.07
C GLY A 259 -4.36 0.51 -23.67
N LEU A 260 -4.05 0.74 -22.39
CA LEU A 260 -3.54 2.02 -21.88
C LEU A 260 -2.01 2.10 -21.96
N LYS A 261 -1.46 2.15 -23.18
CA LYS A 261 0.01 2.09 -23.41
C LYS A 261 0.76 3.38 -23.07
N GLU A 262 0.09 4.53 -23.09
CA GLU A 262 0.70 5.84 -22.83
C GLU A 262 0.37 6.38 -21.41
N ILE A 263 0.08 5.48 -20.47
CA ILE A 263 -0.21 5.88 -19.08
C ILE A 263 1.06 6.39 -18.38
N ARG A 264 0.94 7.52 -17.69
CA ARG A 264 2.03 8.09 -16.89
C ARG A 264 2.21 7.31 -15.60
N PHE A 265 3.43 7.25 -15.08
CA PHE A 265 3.74 6.54 -13.84
C PHE A 265 2.95 7.05 -12.62
N GLU A 266 2.74 8.37 -12.49
CA GLU A 266 1.90 8.93 -11.42
C GLU A 266 0.44 8.42 -11.49
N ASP A 267 -0.08 8.17 -12.68
CA ASP A 267 -1.44 7.63 -12.85
C ASP A 267 -1.49 6.13 -12.52
N LEU A 268 -0.40 5.39 -12.75
CA LEU A 268 -0.25 4.02 -12.23
C LEU A 268 -0.24 4.00 -10.70
N ILE A 269 0.44 4.95 -10.05
CA ILE A 269 0.39 5.09 -8.58
C ILE A 269 -1.05 5.29 -8.10
N LYS A 270 -1.82 6.19 -8.74
CA LYS A 270 -3.24 6.37 -8.42
C LYS A 270 -4.05 5.10 -8.61
N PHE A 271 -3.75 4.33 -9.66
CA PHE A 271 -4.39 3.03 -9.88
C PHE A 271 -4.11 2.06 -8.74
N GLY A 272 -2.87 1.98 -8.26
CA GLY A 272 -2.52 1.17 -7.09
C GLY A 272 -3.25 1.60 -5.82
N ILE A 273 -3.33 2.91 -5.55
CA ILE A 273 -4.05 3.48 -4.41
C ILE A 273 -5.55 3.16 -4.45
N HIS A 274 -6.16 3.25 -5.62
CA HIS A 274 -7.61 3.06 -5.81
C HIS A 274 -7.97 1.66 -6.34
N HIS A 275 -7.04 0.72 -6.30
CA HIS A 275 -7.23 -0.68 -6.69
C HIS A 275 -7.87 -0.87 -8.06
N VAL A 276 -7.43 -0.09 -9.06
CA VAL A 276 -7.94 -0.23 -10.44
C VAL A 276 -7.48 -1.58 -11.01
N ASP A 277 -8.45 -2.41 -11.41
CA ASP A 277 -8.20 -3.73 -12.00
C ASP A 277 -7.95 -3.62 -13.53
N PRO A 278 -6.79 -4.04 -14.05
CA PRO A 278 -6.51 -4.05 -15.49
C PRO A 278 -7.53 -4.87 -16.31
N ASN A 279 -8.15 -5.91 -15.72
CA ASN A 279 -9.20 -6.66 -16.39
C ASN A 279 -10.49 -5.85 -16.55
N MET A 280 -10.79 -4.93 -15.62
CA MET A 280 -11.89 -3.99 -15.77
C MET A 280 -11.64 -3.05 -16.95
N ILE A 281 -10.43 -2.50 -17.06
CA ILE A 281 -10.03 -1.63 -18.19
C ILE A 281 -10.22 -2.36 -19.52
N LYS A 282 -9.69 -3.58 -19.62
CA LYS A 282 -9.80 -4.42 -20.82
C LYS A 282 -11.26 -4.68 -21.22
N ARG A 283 -12.13 -4.99 -20.25
CA ARG A 283 -13.56 -5.23 -20.50
C ARG A 283 -14.30 -3.96 -20.90
N MET A 284 -13.96 -2.81 -20.33
CA MET A 284 -14.52 -1.52 -20.76
C MET A 284 -14.13 -1.19 -22.20
N VAL A 285 -12.85 -1.41 -22.58
CA VAL A 285 -12.39 -1.24 -23.96
C VAL A 285 -13.14 -2.19 -24.91
N GLN A 286 -13.33 -3.45 -24.53
CA GLN A 286 -14.11 -4.43 -25.30
C GLN A 286 -15.60 -4.04 -25.43
N ALA A 287 -16.15 -3.36 -24.42
CA ALA A 287 -17.50 -2.81 -24.44
C ALA A 287 -17.62 -1.51 -25.28
N GLY A 288 -16.53 -1.02 -25.88
CA GLY A 288 -16.51 0.13 -26.77
C GLY A 288 -16.07 1.45 -26.12
N PHE A 289 -15.68 1.45 -24.84
CA PHE A 289 -15.08 2.62 -24.19
C PHE A 289 -13.59 2.67 -24.51
N THR A 290 -13.20 3.30 -25.61
CA THR A 290 -11.81 3.26 -26.10
C THR A 290 -10.96 4.48 -25.72
N ASP A 291 -11.57 5.59 -25.32
CA ASP A 291 -10.89 6.84 -24.91
C ASP A 291 -11.09 7.05 -23.40
N ILE A 292 -10.54 6.15 -22.59
CA ILE A 292 -10.68 6.19 -21.14
C ILE A 292 -9.46 6.87 -20.52
N SER A 293 -9.69 8.00 -19.87
CA SER A 293 -8.65 8.63 -19.04
C SER A 293 -8.40 7.85 -17.75
N ALA A 294 -7.19 7.98 -17.20
CA ALA A 294 -6.86 7.38 -15.90
C ALA A 294 -7.81 7.84 -14.78
N GLU A 295 -8.19 9.12 -14.76
CA GLU A 295 -9.11 9.67 -13.76
C GLU A 295 -10.49 9.00 -13.81
N GLN A 296 -10.99 8.72 -15.02
CA GLN A 296 -12.24 7.99 -15.18
C GLN A 296 -12.14 6.56 -14.64
N MET A 297 -11.06 5.84 -14.92
CA MET A 297 -10.87 4.49 -14.37
C MET A 297 -10.73 4.48 -12.84
N VAL A 298 -10.07 5.48 -12.27
CA VAL A 298 -10.01 5.66 -10.82
C VAL A 298 -11.43 5.83 -10.25
N ARG A 299 -12.27 6.65 -10.87
CA ARG A 299 -13.66 6.84 -10.43
C ARG A 299 -14.53 5.60 -10.58
N VAL A 300 -14.39 4.87 -11.69
CA VAL A 300 -15.03 3.57 -11.90
C VAL A 300 -14.70 2.62 -10.74
N SER A 301 -13.44 2.57 -10.33
CA SER A 301 -13.00 1.74 -9.20
C SER A 301 -13.55 2.21 -7.86
N ILE A 302 -13.40 3.50 -7.52
CA ILE A 302 -13.89 4.09 -6.25
C ILE A 302 -15.40 3.86 -6.07
N HIS A 303 -16.17 3.95 -7.16
CA HIS A 303 -17.62 3.80 -7.15
C HIS A 303 -18.08 2.38 -7.50
N HIS A 304 -17.16 1.41 -7.49
CA HIS A 304 -17.45 -0.03 -7.63
C HIS A 304 -18.37 -0.34 -8.82
N VAL A 305 -18.11 0.29 -9.97
CA VAL A 305 -18.87 0.03 -11.19
C VAL A 305 -18.67 -1.43 -11.59
N ASP A 306 -19.77 -2.17 -11.72
CA ASP A 306 -19.78 -3.58 -12.11
C ASP A 306 -19.99 -3.74 -13.62
N MET A 307 -19.40 -4.77 -14.23
CA MET A 307 -19.60 -5.05 -15.66
C MET A 307 -21.02 -5.51 -15.99
N ASP A 308 -21.75 -6.14 -15.06
CA ASP A 308 -23.16 -6.49 -15.26
C ASP A 308 -24.03 -5.23 -15.42
N LEU A 309 -23.65 -4.11 -14.78
CA LEU A 309 -24.30 -2.82 -15.00
C LEU A 309 -24.01 -2.29 -16.42
N VAL A 310 -22.76 -2.39 -16.87
CA VAL A 310 -22.36 -1.98 -18.23
C VAL A 310 -23.13 -2.79 -19.29
N GLU A 311 -23.22 -4.11 -19.11
CA GLU A 311 -23.95 -5.00 -20.01
C GLU A 311 -25.46 -4.70 -19.99
N ALA A 312 -26.06 -4.51 -18.81
CA ALA A 312 -27.48 -4.18 -18.70
C ALA A 312 -27.83 -2.82 -19.32
N VAL A 313 -26.91 -1.85 -19.27
CA VAL A 313 -27.04 -0.56 -19.97
C VAL A 313 -27.10 -0.77 -21.49
N GLN A 314 -26.20 -1.57 -22.05
CA GLN A 314 -26.19 -1.90 -23.48
C GLN A 314 -27.44 -2.68 -23.88
N GLU A 315 -27.84 -3.67 -23.08
CA GLU A 315 -29.06 -4.42 -23.26
C GLU A 315 -30.30 -3.52 -23.23
N ALA A 316 -30.34 -2.51 -22.35
CA ALA A 316 -31.43 -1.54 -22.29
C ALA A 316 -31.57 -0.68 -23.56
N GLY A 317 -30.59 -0.72 -24.47
CA GLY A 317 -30.59 0.04 -25.72
C GLY A 317 -30.11 1.48 -25.54
N LEU A 318 -29.45 1.79 -24.42
CA LEU A 318 -28.88 3.11 -24.16
C LEU A 318 -27.63 3.33 -25.03
N SER A 319 -27.82 3.90 -26.22
CA SER A 319 -26.74 4.34 -27.09
C SER A 319 -26.13 5.66 -26.63
N ASN A 320 -24.83 5.89 -26.92
CA ASN A 320 -24.10 7.13 -26.59
C ASN A 320 -24.00 7.45 -25.09
N ILE A 321 -24.02 6.43 -24.23
CA ILE A 321 -23.81 6.61 -22.80
C ILE A 321 -22.31 6.83 -22.50
N SER A 322 -22.02 7.80 -21.62
CA SER A 322 -20.65 8.03 -21.17
C SER A 322 -20.29 7.11 -19.99
N LEU A 323 -19.00 6.88 -19.77
CA LEU A 323 -18.52 6.17 -18.57
C LEU A 323 -18.88 6.93 -17.29
N GLU A 324 -19.02 8.26 -17.38
CA GLU A 324 -19.50 9.11 -16.29
C GLU A 324 -20.94 8.77 -15.90
N ASP A 325 -21.82 8.58 -16.88
CA ASP A 325 -23.22 8.23 -16.64
C ASP A 325 -23.33 6.86 -15.98
N ILE A 326 -22.56 5.87 -16.45
CA ILE A 326 -22.50 4.54 -15.81
C ILE A 326 -21.99 4.65 -14.37
N THR A 327 -20.97 5.47 -14.14
CA THR A 327 -20.46 5.72 -12.80
C THR A 327 -21.53 6.35 -11.90
N ARG A 328 -22.26 7.34 -12.39
CA ARG A 328 -23.40 7.96 -11.69
C ARG A 328 -24.53 6.95 -11.42
N MET A 329 -24.83 6.06 -12.36
CA MET A 329 -25.78 4.97 -12.17
C MET A 329 -25.35 4.06 -11.01
N SER A 330 -24.07 3.68 -10.93
CA SER A 330 -23.53 2.90 -9.80
C SER A 330 -23.64 3.66 -8.47
N ILE A 331 -23.23 4.93 -8.44
CA ILE A 331 -23.34 5.81 -7.25
C ILE A 331 -24.77 5.86 -6.72
N HIS A 332 -25.75 5.93 -7.61
CA HIS A 332 -27.17 5.99 -7.27
C HIS A 332 -27.85 4.62 -7.24
N HIS A 333 -27.06 3.55 -7.15
CA HIS A 333 -27.53 2.17 -6.98
C HIS A 333 -28.54 1.71 -8.04
N THR A 334 -28.37 2.17 -9.28
CA THR A 334 -29.11 1.64 -10.43
C THR A 334 -28.69 0.19 -10.62
N SER A 335 -29.63 -0.75 -10.49
CA SER A 335 -29.30 -2.17 -10.63
C SER A 335 -29.42 -2.66 -12.08
N PRO A 336 -28.61 -3.65 -12.50
CA PRO A 336 -28.76 -4.30 -13.80
C PRO A 336 -30.17 -4.85 -14.03
N GLU A 337 -30.79 -5.45 -13.00
CA GLU A 337 -32.14 -6.01 -13.07
C GLU A 337 -33.21 -4.93 -13.24
N PHE A 338 -33.01 -3.75 -12.66
CA PHE A 338 -33.90 -2.61 -12.86
C PHE A 338 -33.93 -2.20 -14.34
N LEU A 339 -32.76 -2.02 -14.96
CA LEU A 339 -32.64 -1.69 -16.39
C LEU A 339 -33.31 -2.73 -17.29
N ARG A 340 -33.01 -4.02 -17.07
CA ARG A 340 -33.62 -5.13 -17.81
C ARG A 340 -35.14 -5.17 -17.64
N SER A 341 -35.62 -4.88 -16.43
CA SER A 341 -37.07 -4.83 -16.15
C SER A 341 -37.75 -3.67 -16.85
N LEU A 342 -37.12 -2.49 -16.91
CA LEU A 342 -37.65 -1.34 -17.64
C LEU A 342 -37.81 -1.68 -19.12
N LYS A 343 -36.79 -2.26 -19.75
CA LYS A 343 -36.87 -2.73 -21.14
C LYS A 343 -37.98 -3.76 -21.33
N ALA A 344 -38.08 -4.76 -20.47
CA ALA A 344 -39.11 -5.81 -20.54
C ALA A 344 -40.53 -5.26 -20.35
N LEU A 345 -40.69 -4.16 -19.61
CA LEU A 345 -41.94 -3.44 -19.42
C LEU A 345 -42.26 -2.44 -20.56
N GLY A 346 -41.39 -2.35 -21.57
CA GLY A 346 -41.60 -1.56 -22.78
C GLY A 346 -40.99 -0.15 -22.74
N TYR A 347 -40.25 0.21 -21.69
CA TYR A 347 -39.52 1.49 -21.67
C TYR A 347 -38.25 1.37 -22.51
N SER A 348 -38.26 1.95 -23.71
CA SER A 348 -37.18 1.86 -24.70
C SER A 348 -36.51 3.20 -25.01
N ASP A 349 -37.22 4.32 -24.85
CA ASP A 349 -36.70 5.68 -25.09
C ASP A 349 -36.27 6.37 -23.79
N LEU A 350 -35.42 5.71 -23.00
CA LEU A 350 -34.91 6.26 -21.74
C LEU A 350 -33.57 6.96 -21.96
N THR A 351 -33.36 8.08 -21.26
CA THR A 351 -32.03 8.70 -21.13
C THR A 351 -31.36 8.24 -19.84
N ALA A 352 -30.02 8.34 -19.78
CA ALA A 352 -29.27 8.06 -18.56
C ALA A 352 -29.77 8.90 -17.36
N ASP A 353 -30.03 10.19 -17.57
CA ASP A 353 -30.54 11.09 -16.53
C ASP A 353 -31.92 10.66 -16.01
N MET A 354 -32.82 10.19 -16.88
CA MET A 354 -34.12 9.68 -16.45
C MET A 354 -33.97 8.46 -15.54
N ILE A 355 -33.08 7.53 -15.88
CA ILE A 355 -32.82 6.32 -15.09
C ILE A 355 -32.16 6.67 -13.75
N ILE A 356 -31.18 7.57 -13.77
CA ILE A 356 -30.50 8.04 -12.56
C ILE A 356 -31.52 8.72 -11.63
N LYS A 357 -32.36 9.60 -12.17
CA LYS A 357 -33.43 10.27 -11.41
C LYS A 357 -34.45 9.27 -10.84
N ALA A 358 -34.84 8.26 -11.62
CA ALA A 358 -35.70 7.17 -11.17
C ALA A 358 -35.08 6.41 -9.99
N SER A 359 -33.78 6.11 -10.07
CA SER A 359 -33.04 5.42 -9.00
C SER A 359 -32.89 6.28 -7.75
N ILE A 360 -32.53 7.56 -7.89
CA ILE A 360 -32.47 8.53 -6.78
C ILE A 360 -33.80 8.60 -6.02
N HIS A 361 -34.91 8.58 -6.75
CA HIS A 361 -36.25 8.67 -6.16
C HIS A 361 -36.91 7.30 -5.90
N ASN A 362 -36.13 6.21 -5.91
CA ASN A 362 -36.57 4.86 -5.57
C ASN A 362 -37.80 4.39 -6.38
N VAL A 363 -37.86 4.72 -7.67
CA VAL A 363 -38.84 4.13 -8.57
C VAL A 363 -38.52 2.64 -8.71
N ASP A 364 -39.46 1.79 -8.30
CA ASP A 364 -39.27 0.34 -8.35
C ASP A 364 -40.18 -0.33 -9.40
N VAL A 365 -39.81 -1.55 -9.79
CA VAL A 365 -40.55 -2.35 -10.79
C VAL A 365 -41.96 -2.71 -10.30
N SER A 366 -42.17 -2.81 -8.99
CA SER A 366 -43.46 -3.16 -8.40
C SER A 366 -44.48 -2.02 -8.50
N LEU A 367 -44.03 -0.76 -8.41
CA LEU A 367 -44.85 0.43 -8.68
C LEU A 367 -45.38 0.35 -10.11
N ILE A 368 -44.49 0.13 -11.09
CA ILE A 368 -44.86 0.07 -12.52
C ILE A 368 -45.85 -1.07 -12.78
N LYS A 369 -45.56 -2.29 -12.29
CA LYS A 369 -46.46 -3.45 -12.45
C LYS A 369 -47.81 -3.23 -11.78
N GLY A 370 -47.83 -2.69 -10.56
CA GLY A 370 -49.08 -2.42 -9.86
C GLY A 370 -49.92 -1.32 -10.52
N LEU A 371 -49.29 -0.32 -11.13
CA LEU A 371 -50.00 0.68 -11.94
C LEU A 371 -50.60 0.05 -13.21
N ASN A 372 -49.85 -0.81 -13.91
CA ASN A 372 -50.36 -1.56 -15.06
C ASN A 372 -51.58 -2.43 -14.69
N GLU A 373 -51.56 -3.10 -13.52
CA GLU A 373 -52.68 -3.90 -12.97
C GLU A 373 -53.91 -3.04 -12.66
N LEU A 374 -53.70 -1.80 -12.21
CA LEU A 374 -54.76 -0.82 -11.95
C LEU A 374 -55.28 -0.14 -13.23
N GLY A 375 -54.73 -0.49 -14.40
CA GLY A 375 -55.12 0.06 -15.69
C GLY A 375 -54.33 1.27 -16.16
N TYR A 376 -53.40 1.79 -15.34
CA TYR A 376 -52.48 2.86 -15.74
C TYR A 376 -51.28 2.27 -16.47
N LYS A 377 -51.43 2.08 -17.79
CA LYS A 377 -50.39 1.52 -18.65
C LYS A 377 -49.47 2.60 -19.20
N SER A 378 -48.19 2.24 -19.42
CA SER A 378 -47.18 3.10 -20.07
C SER A 378 -47.03 4.49 -19.44
N VAL A 379 -47.05 4.54 -18.10
CA VAL A 379 -46.87 5.79 -17.34
C VAL A 379 -45.48 6.38 -17.64
N PRO A 380 -45.34 7.64 -18.09
CA PRO A 380 -44.04 8.23 -18.39
C PRO A 380 -43.09 8.20 -17.18
N MET A 381 -41.78 8.05 -17.43
CA MET A 381 -40.79 7.90 -16.36
C MET A 381 -40.79 9.07 -15.37
N ASP A 382 -40.93 10.31 -15.85
CA ASP A 382 -41.02 11.49 -14.97
C ASP A 382 -42.26 11.47 -14.07
N GLU A 383 -43.38 10.90 -14.54
CA GLU A 383 -44.58 10.75 -13.73
C GLU A 383 -44.40 9.64 -12.69
N LEU A 384 -43.73 8.52 -13.03
CA LEU A 384 -43.34 7.49 -12.06
C LEU A 384 -42.45 8.07 -10.95
N VAL A 385 -41.48 8.91 -11.32
CA VAL A 385 -40.64 9.64 -10.36
C VAL A 385 -41.50 10.52 -9.46
N ALA A 386 -42.42 11.32 -10.02
CA ALA A 386 -43.29 12.17 -9.24
C ALA A 386 -44.17 11.38 -8.26
N LEU A 387 -44.73 10.25 -8.69
CA LEU A 387 -45.51 9.35 -7.84
C LEU A 387 -44.66 8.79 -6.70
N SER A 388 -43.42 8.39 -6.98
CA SER A 388 -42.50 7.85 -5.96
C SER A 388 -42.12 8.92 -4.92
N ILE A 389 -41.81 10.15 -5.38
CA ILE A 389 -41.52 11.31 -4.51
C ILE A 389 -42.67 11.57 -3.53
N HIS A 390 -43.92 11.47 -4.00
CA HIS A 390 -45.10 11.71 -3.18
C HIS A 390 -45.64 10.44 -2.50
N HIS A 391 -44.96 9.31 -2.60
CA HIS A 391 -45.37 8.02 -2.03
C HIS A 391 -46.77 7.57 -2.47
N VAL A 392 -47.13 7.84 -3.72
CA VAL A 392 -48.36 7.35 -4.36
C VAL A 392 -48.12 5.92 -4.85
N THR A 393 -48.47 4.94 -4.02
CA THR A 393 -48.28 3.52 -4.33
C THR A 393 -49.54 2.88 -4.92
N PRO A 394 -49.45 1.73 -5.61
CA PRO A 394 -50.64 0.98 -6.04
C PRO A 394 -51.56 0.62 -4.87
N GLN A 395 -51.00 0.37 -3.67
CA GLN A 395 -51.79 0.13 -2.47
C GLN A 395 -52.56 1.38 -2.01
N PHE A 396 -51.95 2.56 -2.10
CA PHE A 396 -52.64 3.82 -1.81
C PHE A 396 -53.81 4.04 -2.78
N ILE A 397 -53.60 3.80 -4.08
CA ILE A 397 -54.66 3.93 -5.09
C ILE A 397 -55.81 2.96 -4.79
N ARG A 398 -55.52 1.69 -4.47
CA ARG A 398 -56.54 0.72 -4.06
C ARG A 398 -57.36 1.19 -2.85
N ARG A 399 -56.69 1.72 -1.82
CA ARG A 399 -57.36 2.28 -0.63
C ARG A 399 -58.24 3.48 -0.97
N ALA A 400 -57.79 4.34 -1.88
CA ALA A 400 -58.59 5.48 -2.34
C ALA A 400 -59.83 5.00 -3.11
N ASN A 401 -59.68 3.99 -3.97
CA ASN A 401 -60.79 3.36 -4.68
C ASN A 401 -61.83 2.76 -3.72
N GLU A 402 -61.39 2.07 -2.67
CA GLU A 402 -62.27 1.54 -1.60
C GLU A 402 -63.07 2.63 -0.87
N LYS A 403 -62.51 3.85 -0.79
CA LYS A 403 -63.17 5.04 -0.22
C LYS A 403 -64.02 5.81 -1.23
N GLY A 404 -64.22 5.28 -2.44
CA GLY A 404 -65.05 5.88 -3.49
C GLY A 404 -64.33 6.84 -4.44
N TYR A 405 -63.02 7.07 -4.25
CA TYR A 405 -62.20 7.88 -5.17
C TYR A 405 -61.75 7.01 -6.36
N VAL A 406 -62.67 6.69 -7.26
CA VAL A 406 -62.45 5.82 -8.43
C VAL A 406 -62.30 6.62 -9.73
N ASN A 407 -61.68 6.01 -10.75
CA ASN A 407 -61.50 6.57 -12.10
C ASN A 407 -60.76 7.93 -12.14
N LEU A 408 -59.88 8.19 -11.17
CA LEU A 408 -59.08 9.40 -11.15
C LEU A 408 -57.82 9.25 -12.02
N SER A 409 -57.27 10.37 -12.46
CA SER A 409 -55.93 10.45 -13.03
C SER A 409 -54.86 10.27 -11.94
N LEU A 410 -53.63 9.93 -12.35
CA LEU A 410 -52.48 9.85 -11.43
C LEU A 410 -52.18 11.20 -10.77
N ASP A 411 -52.44 12.31 -11.45
CA ASP A 411 -52.32 13.65 -10.88
C ASP A 411 -53.33 13.93 -9.77
N GLU A 412 -54.56 13.46 -9.93
CA GLU A 412 -55.57 13.55 -8.88
C GLU A 412 -55.22 12.66 -7.69
N TYR A 413 -54.70 11.44 -7.88
CA TYR A 413 -54.20 10.64 -6.75
C TYR A 413 -53.00 11.28 -6.05
N LYS A 414 -52.08 11.91 -6.78
CA LYS A 414 -51.01 12.73 -6.18
C LYS A 414 -51.60 13.83 -5.31
N LYS A 415 -52.58 14.59 -5.80
CA LYS A 415 -53.26 15.64 -5.02
C LYS A 415 -53.91 15.07 -3.76
N LEU A 416 -54.63 13.94 -3.87
CA LEU A 416 -55.22 13.27 -2.70
C LEU A 416 -54.14 12.90 -1.66
N LYS A 417 -52.98 12.42 -2.10
CA LYS A 417 -51.87 12.02 -1.23
C LYS A 417 -51.20 13.22 -0.58
N ILE A 418 -50.88 14.25 -1.36
CA ILE A 418 -50.24 15.50 -0.90
C ILE A 418 -51.11 16.23 0.11
N HIS A 419 -52.43 16.30 -0.13
CA HIS A 419 -53.38 16.93 0.78
C HIS A 419 -53.89 15.98 1.89
N ASN A 420 -53.34 14.77 1.97
CA ASN A 420 -53.66 13.76 2.97
C ASN A 420 -55.17 13.46 3.10
N ILE A 421 -55.88 13.49 1.96
CA ILE A 421 -57.33 13.25 1.89
C ILE A 421 -57.65 11.77 2.15
N VAL A 422 -56.75 10.87 1.74
CA VAL A 422 -56.84 9.43 1.99
C VAL A 422 -55.66 9.00 2.85
N ASN A 423 -55.92 8.76 4.14
CA ASN A 423 -54.98 8.08 5.04
C ASN A 423 -54.97 6.58 4.82
#